data_AF-A0A973MB22-F1
#
_entry.id   AF-A0A973MB22-F1
#
_cell.length_a   1.000
_cell.length_b   1.000
_cell.length_c   1.000
_cell.angle_alpha   90.00
_cell.angle_beta   90.00
_cell.angle_gamma   90.00
#
_symmetry.space_group_name_H-M   'P 1'
#
loop_
_entity.id
_entity.type
_entity.pdbx_description
1 polymer ?
#
loop_
_entity_poly.entity_id
_entity_poly.type
_entity_poly.pdbx_seq_one_letter_code
_entity_poly.pdbx_strand_id
1 'polypeptide(L)'
;MVVPSPPFDPSQPRPEIEPLSKESLRRAALDARKAFVATLSDADRARLEHRLAQNLTSLFAGVSVVGGYHPLGSEISALPAMEEARAVGAIAAFPCFTN
;
A
#
# COMPACT_ATOMS: atom_id res chain seq x y z
N MET A 1 5.76 -20.69 -2.43
CA MET A 1 4.51 -21.21 -1.86
C MET A 1 3.50 -21.31 -2.98
N VAL A 2 3.20 -22.52 -3.46
CA VAL A 2 2.19 -22.73 -4.51
C VAL A 2 0.86 -22.96 -3.81
N VAL A 3 -0.12 -22.09 -4.03
CA VAL A 3 -1.47 -22.27 -3.49
C VAL A 3 -2.19 -23.27 -4.39
N PRO A 4 -2.59 -24.45 -3.89
CA PRO A 4 -3.35 -25.41 -4.70
C PRO A 4 -4.67 -24.76 -5.09
N SER A 5 -4.99 -24.74 -6.39
CA SER A 5 -6.32 -24.33 -6.83
C SER A 5 -7.33 -25.41 -6.41
N PRO A 6 -8.50 -25.04 -5.86
CA PRO A 6 -9.54 -26.01 -5.54
C PRO A 6 -10.03 -26.71 -6.82
N PRO A 7 -10.61 -27.92 -6.72
CA PRO A 7 -11.15 -28.63 -7.87
C PRO A 7 -12.34 -27.83 -8.43
N PHE A 8 -12.11 -27.12 -9.53
CA PHE A 8 -13.19 -26.49 -10.28
C PHE A 8 -13.88 -27.57 -11.12
N ASP A 9 -15.10 -27.95 -10.73
CA ASP A 9 -15.96 -28.79 -11.55
C ASP A 9 -16.44 -27.96 -12.77
N PRO A 10 -16.03 -28.30 -14.01
CA PRO A 10 -16.40 -27.54 -15.20
C PRO A 10 -17.90 -27.63 -15.52
N SER A 11 -18.65 -28.54 -14.87
CA SER A 11 -20.09 -28.71 -15.08
C SER A 11 -20.96 -27.81 -14.19
N GLN A 12 -20.39 -27.18 -13.17
CA GLN A 12 -21.13 -26.25 -12.33
C GLN A 12 -21.18 -24.85 -12.95
N PRO A 13 -22.36 -24.25 -13.15
CA PRO A 13 -22.46 -22.85 -13.53
C PRO A 13 -21.79 -22.03 -12.43
N ARG A 14 -20.74 -21.28 -12.80
CA ARG A 14 -20.14 -20.31 -11.88
C ARG A 14 -21.27 -19.38 -11.43
N PRO A 15 -21.45 -19.12 -10.13
CA PRO A 15 -22.37 -18.08 -9.70
C PRO A 15 -22.00 -16.80 -10.46
N GLU A 16 -22.99 -16.19 -11.10
CA GLU A 16 -22.84 -14.89 -11.77
C GLU A 16 -22.54 -13.85 -10.69
N ILE A 17 -21.26 -13.75 -10.33
CA ILE A 17 -20.75 -12.60 -9.61
C ILE A 17 -20.74 -11.50 -10.66
N GLU A 18 -21.71 -10.58 -10.58
CA GLU A 18 -21.69 -9.34 -11.35
C GLU A 18 -20.27 -8.76 -11.21
N PRO A 19 -19.46 -8.73 -12.28
CA PRO A 19 -18.04 -8.51 -12.12
C PRO A 19 -17.82 -7.07 -11.67
N LEU A 20 -17.51 -6.88 -10.39
CA LEU A 20 -17.13 -5.58 -9.85
C LEU A 20 -15.99 -5.03 -10.70
N SER A 21 -16.29 -4.01 -11.51
CA SER A 21 -15.31 -3.46 -12.43
C SER A 21 -14.13 -2.88 -11.63
N LYS A 22 -12.91 -2.97 -12.19
CA LYS A 22 -11.72 -2.36 -11.57
C LYS A 22 -11.93 -0.87 -11.28
N GLU A 23 -12.70 -0.19 -12.12
CA GLU A 23 -13.01 1.22 -11.96
C GLU A 23 -13.97 1.46 -10.78
N SER A 24 -15.03 0.66 -10.66
CA SER A 24 -15.94 0.70 -9.51
C SER A 24 -15.20 0.47 -8.20
N LEU A 25 -14.29 -0.50 -8.16
CA LEU A 25 -13.45 -0.80 -7.00
C LEU A 25 -12.48 0.34 -6.67
N ARG A 26 -11.83 0.93 -7.70
CA ARG A 26 -10.91 2.06 -7.51
C ARG A 26 -11.62 3.25 -6.90
N ARG A 27 -12.78 3.62 -7.44
CA ARG A 27 -13.59 4.72 -6.92
C ARG A 27 -14.03 4.46 -5.47
N ALA A 28 -14.59 3.28 -5.20
CA ALA A 28 -15.02 2.92 -3.85
C ALA A 28 -13.86 2.97 -2.83
N ALA A 29 -12.67 2.47 -3.20
CA ALA A 29 -11.50 2.51 -2.34
C ALA A 29 -10.99 3.94 -2.10
N LEU A 30 -10.99 4.80 -3.12
CA LEU A 30 -10.60 6.21 -2.99
C LEU A 30 -11.56 6.98 -2.08
N ASP A 31 -12.86 6.77 -2.23
CA ASP A 31 -13.89 7.44 -1.43
C ASP A 31 -13.81 6.99 0.04
N ALA A 32 -13.68 5.68 0.28
CA ALA A 32 -13.48 5.13 1.62
C ALA A 32 -12.21 5.67 2.28
N ARG A 33 -11.10 5.76 1.54
CA ARG A 33 -9.83 6.31 2.06
C ARG A 33 -9.97 7.79 2.43
N LYS A 34 -10.59 8.60 1.56
CA LYS A 34 -10.85 10.02 1.85
C LYS A 34 -11.73 10.19 3.08
N ALA A 35 -12.81 9.42 3.17
CA ALA A 35 -13.72 9.46 4.31
C ALA A 35 -12.99 9.10 5.61
N PHE A 36 -12.16 8.04 5.61
CA PHE A 36 -11.37 7.66 6.77
C PHE A 36 -10.37 8.74 7.18
N VAL A 37 -9.58 9.26 6.24
CA VAL A 37 -8.59 10.31 6.54
C VAL A 37 -9.24 11.58 7.08
N ALA A 38 -10.45 11.93 6.62
CA ALA A 38 -11.20 13.07 7.15
C ALA A 38 -11.61 12.90 8.63
N THR A 39 -11.59 11.68 9.18
CA THR A 39 -11.84 11.44 10.61
C THR A 39 -10.59 11.55 11.48
N LEU A 40 -9.39 11.63 10.87
CA LEU A 40 -8.13 11.61 11.62
C LEU A 40 -7.70 13.03 11.99
N SER A 41 -7.18 13.16 13.22
CA SER A 41 -6.35 14.29 13.60
C SER A 41 -4.95 14.15 12.96
N ASP A 42 -4.23 15.27 12.82
CA ASP A 42 -2.83 15.23 12.36
C ASP A 42 -1.94 14.36 13.27
N ALA A 43 -2.20 14.38 14.58
CA ALA A 43 -1.48 13.57 15.55
C ALA A 43 -1.74 12.07 15.37
N ASP A 44 -2.99 11.66 15.12
CA ASP A 44 -3.31 10.27 14.87
C ASP A 44 -2.77 9.80 13.51
N ARG A 45 -2.80 10.67 12.50
CA ARG A 45 -2.17 10.41 11.20
C ARG A 45 -0.67 10.18 11.38
N ALA A 46 0.02 11.04 12.11
CA ALA A 46 1.45 10.88 12.40
C ALA A 46 1.76 9.59 13.17
N ARG A 47 0.92 9.21 14.14
CA ARG A 47 1.05 7.92 14.86
C ARG A 47 0.91 6.72 13.94
N LEU A 48 -0.03 6.75 13.00
CA LEU A 48 -0.20 5.68 12.01
C LEU A 48 1.00 5.58 11.07
N GLU A 49 1.54 6.71 10.62
CA GLU A 49 2.74 6.76 9.78
C GLU A 49 3.99 6.23 10.51
N HIS A 50 4.15 6.57 11.79
CA HIS A 50 5.23 6.02 12.60
C HIS A 50 5.09 4.51 12.79
N ARG A 51 3.88 4.01 13.05
CA ARG A 51 3.62 2.56 13.12
C ARG A 51 3.89 1.85 11.80
N LEU A 52 3.55 2.48 10.68
CA LEU A 52 3.90 1.97 9.35
C LEU A 52 5.43 1.88 9.20
N ALA A 53 6.16 2.93 9.59
CA ALA A 53 7.61 2.94 9.52
C ALA A 53 8.25 1.82 10.35
N GLN A 54 7.83 1.64 11.60
CA GLN A 54 8.29 0.54 12.45
C GLN A 54 8.12 -0.83 11.80
N ASN A 55 6.96 -1.08 11.17
CA ASN A 55 6.71 -2.32 10.45
C ASN A 55 7.63 -2.47 9.23
N LEU A 56 7.80 -1.40 8.45
CA LEU A 56 8.61 -1.42 7.23
C LEU A 56 10.11 -1.55 7.51
N THR A 57 10.64 -0.88 8.54
CA THR A 57 12.06 -0.92 8.89
C THR A 57 12.52 -2.33 9.22
N SER A 58 11.67 -3.14 9.86
CA SER A 58 11.97 -4.57 10.09
C SER A 58 12.15 -5.36 8.79
N LEU A 59 11.42 -4.98 7.72
CA LEU A 59 11.48 -5.62 6.40
C LEU A 59 12.67 -5.11 5.56
N PHE A 60 13.22 -3.93 5.88
CA PHE A 60 14.37 -3.36 5.17
C PHE A 60 15.72 -3.90 5.64
N ALA A 61 15.75 -4.76 6.67
CA ALA A 61 16.99 -5.33 7.17
C ALA A 61 17.78 -6.05 6.05
N GLY A 62 19.02 -5.60 5.81
CA GLY A 62 19.90 -6.15 4.78
C GLY A 62 19.59 -5.71 3.35
N VAL A 63 18.62 -4.81 3.15
CA VAL A 63 18.28 -4.27 1.83
C VAL A 63 19.22 -3.13 1.46
N SER A 64 19.80 -3.18 0.26
CA SER A 64 20.69 -2.11 -0.24
C SER A 64 19.95 -0.95 -0.92
N VAL A 65 18.75 -1.19 -1.46
CA VAL A 65 17.93 -0.19 -2.17
C VAL A 65 16.47 -0.38 -1.82
N VAL A 66 15.80 0.68 -1.38
CA VAL A 66 14.37 0.72 -1.10
C VAL A 66 13.69 1.67 -2.08
N GLY A 67 12.68 1.17 -2.79
CA GLY A 67 11.82 1.98 -3.64
C GLY A 67 10.62 2.51 -2.84
N GLY A 68 10.43 3.83 -2.84
CA GLY A 68 9.32 4.49 -2.18
C GLY A 68 8.57 5.40 -3.14
N TYR A 69 7.56 6.09 -2.65
CA TYR A 69 6.82 7.11 -3.38
C TYR A 69 6.57 8.31 -2.47
N HIS A 70 6.32 9.47 -3.06
CA HIS A 70 5.84 10.62 -2.32
C HIS A 70 4.31 10.52 -2.18
N PRO A 71 3.75 10.49 -0.96
CA PRO A 71 2.31 10.31 -0.77
C PRO A 71 1.52 11.47 -1.40
N LEU A 72 0.39 11.16 -2.02
CA LEU A 72 -0.53 12.12 -2.62
C LEU A 72 -1.90 12.10 -1.92
N GLY A 73 -2.40 13.30 -1.57
CA GLY A 73 -3.73 13.48 -1.01
C GLY A 73 -3.98 12.64 0.24
N SER A 74 -4.88 11.65 0.14
CA SER A 74 -5.30 10.80 1.26
C SER A 74 -4.44 9.54 1.46
N GLU A 75 -3.27 9.47 0.84
CA GLU A 75 -2.34 8.36 1.04
C GLU A 75 -1.60 8.47 2.38
N ILE A 76 -1.25 7.32 2.96
CA ILE A 76 -0.38 7.25 4.13
C ILE A 76 1.07 7.50 3.69
N SER A 77 1.83 8.27 4.48
CA SER A 77 3.24 8.52 4.18
C SER A 77 4.11 7.35 4.61
N ALA A 78 4.85 6.79 3.66
CA ALA A 78 5.95 5.86 3.92
C ALA A 78 7.30 6.58 4.09
N LEU A 79 7.35 7.92 3.95
CA LEU A 79 8.61 8.69 3.99
C LEU A 79 9.42 8.48 5.27
N PRO A 80 8.84 8.38 6.48
CA PRO A 80 9.63 8.10 7.68
C PRO A 80 10.42 6.78 7.58
N ALA A 81 9.82 5.74 6.99
CA ALA A 81 10.50 4.46 6.76
C ALA A 81 11.63 4.59 5.74
N MET A 82 11.44 5.41 4.69
CA MET A 82 12.47 5.68 3.69
C MET A 82 13.67 6.40 4.31
N GLU A 83 13.42 7.34 5.24
CA GLU A 83 14.49 8.02 5.98
C GLU A 83 15.23 7.07 6.92
N GLU A 84 14.52 6.17 7.60
CA GLU A 84 15.15 5.13 8.43
C GLU A 84 16.03 4.18 7.59
N ALA A 85 15.55 3.74 6.42
CA ALA A 85 16.34 2.94 5.49
C ALA A 85 17.61 3.67 5.04
N ARG A 86 17.50 4.97 4.73
CA ARG A 86 18.64 5.82 4.37
C ARG A 86 19.63 5.95 5.53
N ALA A 87 19.14 6.10 6.76
CA ALA A 87 19.97 6.24 7.95
C ALA A 87 20.84 4.99 8.23
N VAL A 88 20.39 3.79 7.82
CA VAL A 88 21.15 2.54 7.96
C VAL A 88 21.98 2.19 6.70
N GLY A 89 22.08 3.10 5.74
CA GLY A 89 22.96 2.97 4.58
C GLY A 89 22.30 2.41 3.31
N ALA A 90 20.98 2.21 3.29
CA ALA A 90 20.28 1.86 2.06
C ALA A 90 20.07 3.09 1.16
N ILE A 91 19.94 2.87 -0.15
CA ILE A 91 19.54 3.90 -1.11
C ILE A 91 18.01 3.99 -1.13
N ALA A 92 17.46 5.16 -0.80
CA ALA A 92 16.05 5.46 -1.00
C ALA A 92 15.83 6.02 -2.41
N ALA A 93 15.05 5.31 -3.24
CA ALA A 93 14.74 5.70 -4.61
C ALA A 93 13.26 6.05 -4.78
N PHE A 94 12.97 7.07 -5.60
CA PHE A 94 11.62 7.55 -5.88
C PHE A 94 11.35 7.57 -7.40
N PRO A 95 10.09 7.38 -7.83
CA PRO A 95 9.70 7.51 -9.22
C PRO A 95 10.08 8.88 -9.81
N CYS A 96 10.64 8.85 -11.01
CA CYS A 96 10.85 10.03 -11.84
C CYS A 96 10.09 9.80 -13.14
N PHE A 97 9.16 10.69 -13.47
CA PHE A 97 8.36 10.60 -14.68
C PHE A 97 8.89 11.62 -15.71
N THR A 98 9.12 11.17 -16.94
CA THR A 98 9.41 12.07 -18.06
C THR A 98 8.10 12.64 -18.57
N ASN A 99 8.01 13.98 -18.65
CA ASN A 99 6.90 14.68 -19.29
C ASN A 99 7.02 14.67 -20.81
#